data_AF-D1ADE7-F1
#
_entry.id   AF-D1ADE7-F1
#
_cell.length_a   1.000
_cell.length_b   1.000
_cell.length_c   1.000
_cell.angle_alpha   90.00
_cell.angle_beta   90.00
_cell.angle_gamma   90.00
#
_symmetry.space_group_name_H-M   'P 1'
#
loop_
_entity.id
_entity.type
_entity.pdbx_description
1 polymer ?
#
loop_
_entity_poly.entity_id
_entity_poly.type
_entity_poly.pdbx_seq_one_letter_code
_entity_poly.pdbx_strand_id
1 'polypeptide(L)'
;MPGRSGRHARRAALHGVDLHVVAGAEGSASDPRVTHLEALRLCLEKDGDGFGASLVRAWHGPVVLRVIYPHSVRPPEDIACDFTDGEWWFVWSDGRTIGPADDPEGVARAIVTDPWREPA
;
A
#
# COMPACT_ATOMS: atom_id res chain seq x y z
N MET A 1 35.04 -7.86 39.10
CA MET A 1 35.17 -8.42 37.74
C MET A 1 34.71 -7.36 36.73
N PRO A 2 35.45 -7.17 35.62
CA PRO A 2 35.53 -5.95 34.79
C PRO A 2 34.50 -5.95 33.63
N GLY A 3 34.34 -4.96 32.74
CA GLY A 3 35.14 -3.78 32.37
C GLY A 3 34.28 -2.75 31.59
N ARG A 4 34.58 -1.44 31.66
CA ARG A 4 35.47 -0.67 30.73
C ARG A 4 35.10 -0.91 29.28
N SER A 5 34.60 0.04 28.52
CA SER A 5 35.30 1.18 27.89
C SER A 5 34.68 1.25 26.48
N GLY A 6 34.54 2.37 25.79
CA GLY A 6 35.05 3.70 26.00
C GLY A 6 34.44 4.61 24.94
N ARG A 7 34.48 5.90 25.24
CA ARG A 7 34.17 7.01 24.32
C ARG A 7 35.13 6.94 23.13
N HIS A 8 34.67 7.32 21.94
CA HIS A 8 35.40 8.24 21.07
C HIS A 8 34.44 8.89 20.08
N ALA A 9 34.15 10.17 20.32
CA ALA A 9 33.72 11.06 19.26
C ALA A 9 34.88 11.28 18.29
N ARG A 10 34.61 11.23 16.98
CA ARG A 10 35.37 11.98 15.97
C ARG A 10 34.42 12.49 14.89
N ARG A 11 34.86 13.59 14.32
CA ARG A 11 34.14 14.68 13.66
C ARG A 11 34.45 14.64 12.14
N ALA A 12 33.62 15.36 11.40
CA ALA A 12 33.87 15.98 10.08
C ALA A 12 33.56 15.17 8.80
N ALA A 13 32.54 15.68 8.10
CA ALA A 13 32.51 16.14 6.71
C ALA A 13 33.35 15.39 5.66
N LEU A 14 32.73 15.03 4.53
CA LEU A 14 32.81 15.76 3.26
C LEU A 14 32.09 15.00 2.14
N HIS A 15 31.69 15.76 1.12
CA HIS A 15 31.16 15.37 -0.17
C HIS A 15 31.80 14.13 -0.80
N GLY A 16 30.99 13.34 -1.51
CA GLY A 16 31.47 12.33 -2.44
C GLY A 16 30.30 11.64 -3.12
N VAL A 17 29.91 12.15 -4.29
CA VAL A 17 29.08 11.41 -5.24
C VAL A 17 29.99 10.31 -5.81
N ASP A 18 29.62 9.04 -5.65
CA ASP A 18 30.23 7.97 -6.44
C ASP A 18 29.16 6.91 -6.74
N LEU A 19 28.79 6.86 -8.02
CA LEU A 19 28.04 5.77 -8.62
C LEU A 19 28.91 4.51 -8.53
N HIS A 20 28.55 3.58 -7.65
CA HIS A 20 28.96 2.19 -7.76
C HIS A 20 27.73 1.33 -8.04
N VAL A 21 27.64 0.91 -9.30
CA VAL A 21 26.82 -0.24 -9.73
C VAL A 21 27.29 -1.47 -8.94
N VAL A 22 26.40 -2.02 -8.13
CA VAL A 22 26.51 -3.39 -7.64
C VAL A 22 25.42 -4.21 -8.32
N ALA A 23 25.84 -4.94 -9.37
CA ALA A 23 25.09 -6.06 -9.89
C ALA A 23 25.19 -7.22 -8.87
N GLY A 24 24.09 -7.47 -8.17
CA GLY A 24 23.87 -8.63 -7.31
C GLY A 24 22.40 -8.98 -7.39
N ALA A 25 22.07 -10.00 -8.19
CA ALA A 25 20.72 -10.43 -8.45
C ALA A 25 20.11 -11.14 -7.24
N GLU A 26 19.06 -10.57 -6.67
CA GLU A 26 17.86 -11.31 -6.32
C GLU A 26 16.74 -10.54 -7.02
N GLY A 27 15.98 -11.20 -7.91
CA GLY A 27 14.88 -10.55 -8.60
C GLY A 27 14.03 -9.84 -7.57
N SER A 28 13.91 -8.51 -7.65
CA SER A 28 13.17 -7.71 -6.67
C SER A 28 11.75 -8.26 -6.67
N ALA A 29 11.46 -9.13 -5.71
CA ALA A 29 10.13 -9.70 -5.56
C ALA A 29 9.22 -8.50 -5.37
N SER A 30 8.39 -8.24 -6.37
CA SER A 30 7.42 -7.16 -6.34
C SER A 30 6.71 -7.25 -4.99
N ASP A 31 6.66 -6.16 -4.23
CA ASP A 31 5.98 -6.13 -2.93
C ASP A 31 4.59 -6.74 -3.12
N PRO A 32 4.27 -7.90 -2.48
CA PRO A 32 3.02 -8.59 -2.73
C PRO A 32 1.81 -7.69 -2.51
N ARG A 33 1.90 -6.77 -1.53
CA ARG A 33 0.89 -5.75 -1.28
C ARG A 33 0.66 -4.86 -2.51
N VAL A 34 1.74 -4.34 -3.10
CA VAL A 34 1.65 -3.49 -4.30
C VAL A 34 1.05 -4.28 -5.45
N THR A 35 1.42 -5.55 -5.60
CA THR A 35 0.89 -6.44 -6.64
C THR A 35 -0.62 -6.62 -6.50
N HIS A 36 -1.11 -6.87 -5.29
CA HIS A 36 -2.56 -6.97 -5.04
C HIS A 36 -3.29 -5.63 -5.24
N LEU A 37 -2.72 -4.52 -4.78
CA LEU A 37 -3.33 -3.19 -4.95
C LEU A 37 -3.38 -2.75 -6.42
N GLU A 38 -2.37 -3.06 -7.23
CA GLU A 38 -2.42 -2.83 -8.69
C GLU A 38 -3.49 -3.71 -9.36
N ALA A 39 -3.63 -4.98 -8.96
CA ALA A 39 -4.68 -5.83 -9.49
C ALA A 39 -6.07 -5.24 -9.20
N LEU A 40 -6.32 -4.80 -7.97
CA LEU A 40 -7.58 -4.14 -7.59
C LEU A 40 -7.79 -2.82 -8.35
N ARG A 41 -6.72 -2.01 -8.53
CA ARG A 41 -6.77 -0.78 -9.31
C ARG A 41 -7.27 -1.03 -10.74
N LEU A 42 -6.71 -2.04 -11.41
CA LEU A 42 -7.10 -2.38 -12.78
C LEU A 42 -8.57 -2.82 -12.86
N CYS A 43 -9.06 -3.57 -11.88
CA CYS A 43 -10.48 -3.93 -11.80
C CYS A 43 -11.38 -2.70 -11.64
N LEU A 44 -11.00 -1.75 -10.76
CA LEU A 44 -11.75 -0.51 -10.57
C LEU A 44 -11.76 0.39 -11.81
N GLU A 45 -10.61 0.53 -12.49
CA GLU A 45 -10.51 1.31 -13.73
C GLU A 45 -11.32 0.70 -14.87
N LYS A 46 -11.49 -0.63 -14.89
CA LYS A 46 -12.24 -1.36 -15.90
C LYS A 46 -13.75 -1.35 -15.65
N ASP A 47 -14.17 -1.64 -14.42
CA ASP A 47 -15.58 -1.93 -14.10
C ASP A 47 -16.28 -0.77 -13.36
N GLY A 48 -15.53 0.13 -12.74
CA GLY A 48 -16.05 1.24 -11.95
C GLY A 48 -16.19 2.51 -12.76
N ASP A 49 -17.01 2.54 -13.81
CA ASP A 49 -17.26 3.72 -14.68
C ASP A 49 -17.08 5.09 -13.97
N GLY A 50 -15.96 5.77 -14.24
CA GLY A 50 -15.60 7.08 -13.69
C GLY A 50 -14.86 7.09 -12.33
N PHE A 51 -14.62 5.95 -11.71
CA PHE A 51 -13.75 5.82 -10.53
C PHE A 51 -12.30 6.12 -10.91
N GLY A 52 -11.66 7.02 -10.16
CA GLY A 52 -10.21 7.19 -10.18
C GLY A 52 -9.56 6.26 -9.17
N ALA A 53 -8.48 5.59 -9.54
CA ALA A 53 -7.76 4.71 -8.64
C ALA A 53 -6.24 4.95 -8.79
N SER A 54 -5.53 5.13 -7.67
CA SER A 54 -4.09 5.42 -7.71
C SER A 54 -3.39 4.89 -6.47
N LEU A 55 -2.24 4.24 -6.67
CA LEU A 55 -1.42 3.82 -5.55
C LEU A 55 -0.75 5.03 -4.93
N VAL A 56 -0.87 5.17 -3.61
CA VAL A 56 -0.29 6.25 -2.82
C VAL A 56 0.60 5.65 -1.75
N ARG A 57 1.82 6.16 -1.65
CA ARG A 57 2.74 5.83 -0.55
C ARG A 57 2.65 6.91 0.51
N ALA A 58 2.19 6.56 1.70
CA ALA A 58 2.26 7.44 2.85
C ALA A 58 3.73 7.63 3.29
N TRP A 59 4.08 8.82 3.80
CA TRP A 59 5.46 9.19 4.13
C TRP A 59 6.16 8.21 5.10
N HIS A 60 5.38 7.61 6.01
CA HIS A 60 5.85 6.60 6.97
C HIS A 60 4.92 5.38 7.05
N GLY A 61 4.15 5.10 5.99
CA GLY A 61 3.12 4.05 6.00
C GLY A 61 3.23 3.07 4.83
N PRO A 62 2.40 2.01 4.84
CA PRO A 62 2.30 1.10 3.71
C PRO A 62 1.77 1.82 2.46
N VAL A 63 2.00 1.20 1.29
CA VAL A 63 1.31 1.63 0.07
C VAL A 63 -0.16 1.28 0.21
N VAL A 64 -1.02 2.21 -0.18
CA VAL A 64 -2.49 2.06 -0.21
C VAL A 64 -3.00 2.39 -1.60
N LEU A 65 -4.18 1.92 -1.93
CA LEU A 65 -4.91 2.31 -3.13
C LEU A 65 -5.90 3.43 -2.77
N ARG A 66 -5.65 4.63 -3.26
CA ARG A 66 -6.59 5.75 -3.14
C ARG A 66 -7.65 5.64 -4.23
N VAL A 67 -8.90 5.55 -3.80
CA VAL A 67 -10.08 5.48 -4.65
C VAL A 67 -10.80 6.82 -4.61
N ILE A 68 -11.03 7.40 -5.79
CA ILE A 68 -11.74 8.64 -6.04
C ILE A 68 -13.07 8.28 -6.71
N TYR A 69 -14.17 8.67 -6.09
CA TYR A 69 -15.50 8.26 -6.52
C TYR A 69 -16.05 9.22 -7.59
N PRO A 70 -16.64 8.70 -8.68
CA PRO A 70 -17.20 9.51 -9.75
C PRO A 70 -18.36 10.36 -9.22
N HIS A 71 -18.40 11.63 -9.63
CA HIS A 71 -19.56 12.52 -9.46
C HIS A 71 -20.11 12.63 -8.03
N SER A 72 -19.33 12.29 -7.00
CA SER A 72 -19.78 12.25 -5.61
C SER A 72 -19.08 13.31 -4.77
N VAL A 73 -19.75 13.76 -3.70
CA VAL A 73 -19.14 14.56 -2.63
C VAL A 73 -18.30 13.69 -1.66
N ARG A 74 -18.03 12.42 -1.99
CA ARG A 74 -17.23 11.50 -1.17
C ARG A 74 -15.80 11.99 -1.08
N PRO A 75 -15.22 12.14 0.12
CA PRO A 75 -13.78 12.24 0.24
C PRO A 75 -13.15 10.96 -0.30
N PRO A 76 -11.99 11.02 -0.97
CA PRO A 76 -11.29 9.83 -1.42
C PRO A 76 -11.10 8.81 -0.28
N GLU A 77 -11.19 7.52 -0.62
CA GLU A 77 -11.04 6.42 0.33
C GLU A 77 -9.70 5.73 0.09
N ASP A 78 -8.95 5.47 1.15
CA ASP A 78 -7.71 4.70 1.08
C ASP A 78 -7.99 3.23 1.42
N ILE A 79 -7.70 2.35 0.48
CA ILE A 79 -7.83 0.90 0.62
C ILE A 79 -6.45 0.32 0.89
N ALA A 80 -6.29 -0.36 2.01
CA ALA A 80 -5.06 -1.08 2.33
C ALA A 80 -5.18 -2.55 1.91
N CYS A 81 -4.03 -3.22 1.86
CA CYS A 81 -3.95 -4.66 1.65
C CYS A 81 -3.04 -5.24 2.73
N ASP A 82 -3.62 -6.03 3.63
CA ASP A 82 -2.96 -6.51 4.84
C ASP A 82 -2.92 -8.03 4.86
N PHE A 83 -1.81 -8.55 5.41
CA PHE A 83 -1.63 -9.98 5.59
C PHE A 83 -2.07 -10.36 7.00
N THR A 84 -3.19 -11.09 7.10
CA THR A 84 -3.75 -11.57 8.36
C THR A 84 -4.14 -13.04 8.23
N ASP A 85 -3.93 -13.80 9.29
CA ASP A 85 -4.30 -15.22 9.36
C ASP A 85 -3.78 -16.10 8.22
N GLY A 86 -2.64 -15.73 7.64
CA GLY A 86 -2.01 -16.48 6.55
C GLY A 86 -2.48 -16.08 5.14
N GLU A 87 -3.35 -15.08 5.02
CA GLU A 87 -3.95 -14.64 3.76
C GLU A 87 -3.87 -13.12 3.59
N TRP A 88 -3.90 -12.66 2.34
CA TRP A 88 -3.96 -11.24 2.01
C TRP A 88 -5.40 -10.78 1.88
N TRP A 89 -5.72 -9.64 2.48
CA TRP A 89 -7.07 -9.08 2.51
C TRP A 89 -7.04 -7.60 2.11
N PHE A 90 -8.02 -7.18 1.32
CA PHE A 90 -8.30 -5.76 1.16
C PHE A 90 -9.10 -5.26 2.34
N VAL A 91 -8.70 -4.11 2.87
CA VAL A 91 -9.32 -3.50 4.05
C VAL A 91 -9.63 -2.03 3.79
N TRP A 92 -10.78 -1.60 4.31
CA TRP A 92 -11.16 -0.19 4.35
C TRP A 92 -10.22 0.61 5.26
N SER A 93 -10.23 1.94 5.13
CA SER A 93 -9.43 2.83 5.98
C SER A 93 -9.74 2.72 7.49
N ASP A 94 -10.91 2.20 7.86
CA ASP A 94 -11.32 1.92 9.25
C ASP A 94 -10.97 0.51 9.73
N GLY A 95 -10.26 -0.28 8.92
CA GLY A 95 -9.77 -1.62 9.26
C GLY A 95 -10.79 -2.75 9.04
N ARG A 96 -12.01 -2.47 8.59
CA ARG A 96 -12.96 -3.53 8.21
C ARG A 96 -12.51 -4.21 6.92
N THR A 97 -12.64 -5.53 6.86
CA THR A 97 -12.32 -6.30 5.65
C THR A 97 -13.36 -6.04 4.55
N ILE A 98 -12.87 -5.93 3.31
CA ILE A 98 -13.70 -5.84 2.10
C ILE A 98 -13.86 -7.22 1.48
N GLY A 99 -12.73 -7.92 1.35
CA GLY A 99 -12.65 -9.25 0.75
C GLY A 99 -11.19 -9.70 0.57
N PRO A 100 -10.99 -10.95 0.14
CA PRO A 100 -9.67 -11.54 -0.01
C PRO A 100 -8.95 -10.96 -1.23
N ALA A 101 -7.61 -10.92 -1.19
CA ALA A 101 -6.79 -10.30 -2.23
C ALA A 101 -6.58 -11.16 -3.49
N ASP A 102 -7.07 -12.41 -3.46
CA ASP A 102 -7.13 -13.32 -4.61
C ASP A 102 -8.42 -13.12 -5.45
N ASP A 103 -9.40 -12.34 -4.95
CA ASP A 103 -10.62 -11.94 -5.66
C ASP A 103 -10.73 -10.40 -5.81
N PRO A 104 -9.83 -9.76 -6.58
CA PRO A 104 -9.88 -8.32 -6.80
C PRO A 104 -11.12 -7.86 -7.56
N GLU A 105 -11.71 -8.70 -8.42
CA GLU A 105 -12.94 -8.38 -9.16
C GLU A 105 -14.15 -8.31 -8.24
N GLY A 106 -14.32 -9.31 -7.35
CA GLY A 106 -15.38 -9.31 -6.35
C GLY A 106 -15.29 -8.11 -5.40
N VAL A 107 -14.06 -7.77 -4.99
CA VAL A 107 -13.78 -6.61 -4.14
C VAL A 107 -14.05 -5.29 -4.87
N ALA A 108 -13.62 -5.14 -6.13
CA ALA A 108 -13.92 -3.96 -6.94
C ALA A 108 -15.44 -3.76 -7.07
N ARG A 109 -16.19 -4.84 -7.32
CA ARG A 109 -17.65 -4.79 -7.36
C ARG A 109 -18.24 -4.36 -6.03
N ALA A 110 -17.72 -4.86 -4.90
CA ALA A 110 -18.15 -4.44 -3.57
C ALA A 110 -17.89 -2.93 -3.34
N ILE A 111 -16.74 -2.41 -3.79
CA ILE A 111 -16.42 -0.98 -3.69
C ILE A 111 -17.35 -0.12 -4.55
N VAL A 112 -17.62 -0.54 -5.78
CA VAL A 112 -18.49 0.18 -6.73
C VAL A 112 -19.95 0.18 -6.26
N THR A 113 -20.39 -0.93 -5.65
CA THR A 113 -21.78 -1.10 -5.19
C THR A 113 -22.00 -0.72 -3.72
N ASP A 114 -20.95 -0.33 -3.00
CA ASP A 114 -21.03 0.14 -1.61
C ASP A 114 -22.03 1.31 -1.51
N PRO A 115 -23.21 1.11 -0.89
CA PRO A 115 -24.23 2.13 -0.79
C PRO A 115 -23.92 3.17 0.30
N TRP A 116 -22.64 3.28 0.72
CA TRP A 116 -22.10 4.42 1.46
C TRP A 116 -22.49 4.51 2.95
N ARG A 117 -22.22 3.43 3.72
CA ARG A 117 -22.17 3.38 5.20
C ARG A 117 -23.40 3.96 5.95
N GLU A 118 -24.51 3.20 6.00
CA GLU A 118 -25.40 3.31 7.18
C GLU A 118 -24.76 2.55 8.35
N PRO A 119 -24.71 3.10 9.58
CA PRO A 119 -24.34 2.33 10.75
C PRO A 119 -25.40 1.24 10.98
N ALA A 120 -24.96 0.00 11.15
CA ALA A 120 -25.81 -1.05 11.73
C ALA A 120 -26.13 -0.73 13.20
#